data_AF-A0A0K9GSG6-F1
#
_entry.id   AF-A0A0K9GSG6-F1
#
_cell.length_a   1.000
_cell.length_b   1.000
_cell.length_c   1.000
_cell.angle_alpha   90.00
_cell.angle_beta   90.00
_cell.angle_gamma   90.00
#
_symmetry.space_group_name_H-M   'P 1'
#
loop_
_entity.id
_entity.type
_entity.pdbx_description
1 polymer ?
#
loop_
_entity_poly.entity_id
_entity_poly.type
_entity_poly.pdbx_seq_one_letter_code
_entity_poly.pdbx_strand_id
1 'polypeptide(L)' 'MRKNAWLSINGFTIGTIMGLLLSYCVVILLRHLNNSLTLFHYMDVKEEMLLLVATFIGALIGNILDKKKTSQHKTT' A
#
# COMPACT_ATOMS: atom_id res chain seq x y z
N MET A 1 15.75 11.00 28.46
CA MET A 1 15.74 10.93 26.98
C MET A 1 14.37 10.44 26.51
N ARG A 2 13.46 11.35 26.15
CA ARG A 2 12.15 11.02 25.57
C ARG A 2 12.39 10.50 24.15
N LYS A 3 12.32 9.18 23.96
CA LYS A 3 12.32 8.59 22.62
C LYS A 3 10.98 8.92 21.97
N ASN A 4 11.05 9.63 20.85
CA ASN A 4 9.92 10.07 20.04
C ASN A 4 9.02 8.88 19.67
N ALA A 5 7.92 8.68 20.40
CA ALA A 5 6.88 7.70 20.08
C ALA A 5 6.08 8.06 18.81
N TRP A 6 6.52 9.08 18.07
CA TRP A 6 5.78 9.75 17.00
C TRP A 6 5.93 9.07 15.62
N LEU A 7 6.80 8.06 15.48
CA LEU A 7 7.08 7.37 14.21
C LEU A 7 7.25 5.85 14.37
N SER A 8 6.50 5.21 15.27
CA SER A 8 6.35 3.74 15.25
C SER A 8 5.38 3.33 14.15
N ILE A 9 5.67 3.72 12.90
CA ILE A 9 4.92 3.23 11.76
C ILE A 9 5.39 1.80 11.51
N ASN A 10 4.57 0.83 11.91
CA ASN A 10 4.84 -0.58 11.67
C ASN A 10 4.89 -0.84 10.15
N GLY A 11 5.73 -1.76 9.69
CA GLY A 11 5.83 -2.06 8.26
C GLY A 11 4.51 -2.52 7.64
N PHE A 12 3.55 -3.04 8.42
CA PHE A 12 2.16 -3.21 7.98
C PHE A 12 1.58 -1.91 7.41
N THR A 13 1.57 -0.83 8.20
CA THR A 13 1.01 0.48 7.80
C THR A 13 1.72 1.05 6.57
N ILE A 14 3.05 0.93 6.50
CA ILE A 14 3.83 1.35 5.32
C ILE A 14 3.41 0.54 4.10
N GLY A 15 3.30 -0.78 4.25
CA GLY A 15 2.87 -1.70 3.20
C GLY A 15 1.46 -1.38 2.69
N THR A 16 0.52 -1.10 3.59
CA THR A 16 -0.86 -0.74 3.23
C THR A 16 -0.91 0.56 2.43
N ILE A 17 -0.19 1.60 2.87
CA ILE A 17 -0.11 2.90 2.18
C ILE A 17 0.52 2.73 0.78
N MET A 18 1.60 1.97 0.68
CA MET A 18 2.27 1.71 -0.60
C MET A 18 1.38 0.91 -1.54
N GLY A 19 0.67 -0.11 -1.04
CA GLY A 19 -0.30 -0.89 -1.82
C GLY A 19 -1.44 -0.04 -2.37
N LEU A 20 -2.00 0.85 -1.54
CA LEU A 20 -3.02 1.81 -1.96
C LEU A 20 -2.50 2.74 -3.06
N LEU A 21 -1.36 3.40 -2.85
CA LEU A 21 -0.76 4.32 -3.81
C LEU A 21 -0.46 3.65 -5.16
N LEU A 22 0.17 2.47 -5.14
CA LEU A 22 0.48 1.71 -6.35
C LEU A 22 -0.78 1.32 -7.11
N SER A 23 -1.79 0.79 -6.42
CA SER A 23 -3.03 0.37 -7.05
C SER A 23 -3.79 1.55 -7.68
N TYR A 24 -3.83 2.69 -6.99
CA TYR A 24 -4.46 3.90 -7.49
C TYR A 24 -3.73 4.45 -8.72
N CYS A 25 -2.40 4.48 -8.70
CA CYS A 25 -1.60 4.84 -9.88
C CYS A 25 -1.88 3.93 -11.08
N VAL A 26 -1.98 2.61 -10.86
CA VAL A 26 -2.30 1.64 -11.93
C VAL A 26 -3.69 1.91 -12.52
N VAL A 27 -4.70 2.16 -11.67
CA VAL A 27 -6.06 2.47 -12.14
C VAL A 27 -6.07 3.77 -12.96
N ILE A 28 -5.37 4.82 -12.50
CA ILE A 28 -5.25 6.07 -13.26
C ILE A 28 -4.59 5.84 -14.62
N LEU A 29 -3.50 5.06 -14.67
CA LEU A 29 -2.80 4.75 -15.92
C LEU A 29 -3.70 3.98 -16.89
N LEU A 30 -4.45 2.99 -16.40
CA LEU A 30 -5.40 2.23 -17.22
C LEU A 30 -6.50 3.13 -17.80
N ARG A 31 -7.04 4.04 -16.99
CA ARG A 31 -8.04 5.03 -17.42
C ARG A 31 -7.47 6.01 -18.45
N HIS A 32 -6.21 6.41 -18.29
CA HIS A 32 -5.51 7.26 -19.24
C HIS A 32 -5.33 6.58 -20.60
N LEU A 33 -4.87 5.32 -20.60
CA LEU A 33 -4.70 4.52 -21.82
C LEU A 33 -6.04 4.24 -22.52
N ASN A 34 -7.11 4.03 -21.75
CA ASN A 34 -8.43 3.68 -22.27
C ASN A 34 -9.29 4.92 -22.64
N ASN A 35 -8.71 6.13 -22.61
CA ASN A 35 -9.36 7.42 -22.90
C ASN A 35 -10.71 7.65 -22.17
N SER A 36 -10.89 6.99 -21.03
CA SER A 36 -12.13 7.01 -20.21
C SER A 36 -12.01 8.00 -19.05
N LEU A 37 -11.34 9.13 -19.28
CA LEU A 37 -11.09 10.16 -18.25
C LEU A 37 -12.38 10.82 -17.73
N THR A 38 -13.54 10.55 -18.32
CA THR A 38 -14.82 11.18 -17.95
C THR A 38 -15.44 10.63 -16.66
N LEU A 39 -14.95 9.51 -16.12
CA LEU A 39 -15.52 8.89 -14.91
C LEU A 39 -14.59 8.98 -13.67
N PHE A 40 -13.94 10.13 -13.44
CA PHE A 40 -13.09 10.32 -12.25
C PHE A 40 -13.84 10.16 -10.91
N HIS A 41 -15.17 10.31 -10.91
CA HIS A 41 -15.96 10.31 -9.67
C HIS A 41 -16.40 8.93 -9.18
N TYR A 42 -16.40 7.91 -10.02
CA TYR A 42 -16.80 6.56 -9.61
C TYR A 42 -15.73 5.54 -10.04
N MET A 43 -15.21 4.79 -9.07
CA MET A 43 -14.50 3.53 -9.35
C MET A 43 -15.52 2.47 -9.74
N ASP A 44 -15.23 1.73 -10.80
CA ASP A 44 -15.98 0.52 -11.12
C ASP A 44 -15.68 -0.55 -10.07
N VAL A 45 -16.60 -1.49 -9.86
CA VAL A 45 -16.45 -2.61 -8.91
C VAL A 45 -15.15 -3.38 -9.16
N LYS A 46 -14.72 -3.50 -10.43
CA LYS A 46 -13.45 -4.15 -10.79
C LYS A 46 -12.22 -3.39 -10.29
N GLU A 47 -12.25 -2.07 -10.37
CA GLU A 47 -11.15 -1.20 -9.92
C GLU A 47 -11.07 -1.16 -8.39
N GLU A 48 -12.22 -1.14 -7.72
CA GLU A 48 -12.31 -1.21 -6.27
C GLU A 48 -11.77 -2.56 -5.74
N MET A 49 -12.13 -3.67 -6.39
CA MET A 49 -11.62 -4.99 -6.05
C MET A 49 -10.10 -5.08 -6.26
N LEU A 50 -9.58 -4.51 -7.35
CA LEU A 50 -8.15 -4.43 -7.61
C LEU A 50 -7.41 -3.66 -6.49
N LEU A 51 -7.98 -2.52 -6.09
CA LEU A 51 -7.43 -1.67 -5.02
C LEU A 51 -7.38 -2.41 -3.68
N LEU A 52 -8.47 -3.10 -3.30
CA LEU A 52 -8.55 -3.93 -2.10
C LEU A 52 -7.49 -5.04 -2.08
N VAL A 53 -7.36 -5.79 -3.19
CA VAL A 53 -6.40 -6.89 -3.31
C VAL A 53 -4.97 -6.38 -3.24
N ALA A 54 -4.63 -5.32 -3.98
CA ALA A 54 -3.30 -4.74 -3.98
C ALA A 54 -2.91 -4.16 -2.61
N THR A 55 -3.86 -3.53 -1.92
CA THR A 55 -3.69 -3.01 -0.57
C THR A 55 -3.42 -4.13 0.43
N PHE A 56 -4.17 -5.23 0.34
CA PHE A 56 -3.98 -6.40 1.18
C PHE A 56 -2.61 -7.06 0.95
N ILE A 57 -2.19 -7.21 -0.30
CA ILE A 57 -0.86 -7.74 -0.65
C ILE A 57 0.24 -6.80 -0.13
N GLY A 58 0.09 -5.49 -0.32
CA GLY A 58 1.04 -4.50 0.18
C GLY A 58 1.21 -4.58 1.70
N ALA A 59 0.09 -4.70 2.43
CA ALA A 59 0.10 -4.85 3.88
C ALA A 59 0.79 -6.15 4.34
N LEU A 60 0.55 -7.26 3.64
CA LEU A 60 1.25 -8.53 3.90
C LEU A 60 2.76 -8.41 3.67
N ILE A 61 3.18 -7.85 2.54
CA ILE A 61 4.59 -7.65 2.21
C ILE A 61 5.25 -6.74 3.25
N GLY A 62 4.62 -5.63 3.59
CA GLY A 62 5.12 -4.69 4.59
C GLY A 62 5.29 -5.35 5.97
N ASN A 63 4.34 -6.18 6.39
CA ASN A 63 4.42 -6.93 7.63
C ASN A 63 5.54 -8.00 7.61
N ILE A 64 5.73 -8.70 6.48
CA ILE A 64 6.82 -9.68 6.32
C ILE A 64 8.19 -8.98 6.40
N LEU A 65 8.33 -7.83 5.73
CA LEU A 65 9.57 -7.04 5.75
C LEU A 65 9.89 -6.52 7.15
N ASP A 66 8.88 -6.07 7.89
CA ASP A 66 9.01 -5.62 9.28
C ASP A 66 9.50 -6.74 10.21
N LYS A 67 8.89 -7.94 10.08
CA LYS A 67 9.30 -9.13 10.83
C LYS A 67 10.73 -9.56 10.51
N LYS A 68 11.13 -9.50 9.24
CA LYS A 68 12.52 -9.79 8.84
C LYS A 68 13.51 -8.78 9.43
N LYS A 69 13.18 -7.48 9.40
CA LYS A 69 14.03 -6.42 9.97
C LYS A 69 14.22 -6.57 11.47
N THR A 70 13.14 -6.84 12.21
CA THR A 70 13.21 -7.08 13.67
C THR A 70 14.03 -8.32 14.02
N SER A 71 13.94 -9.38 13.20
CA SER A 71 14.70 -10.62 13.43
C SER A 71 16.20 -10.41 13.23
N GLN A 72 16.60 -9.63 12.22
CA GLN A 72 18.01 -9.27 11.97
C GLN A 72 18.60 -8.39 13.08
N HIS A 73 17.79 -7.47 13.64
CA HIS A 73 18.25 -6.60 14.72
C HIS A 73 18.47 -7.34 16.05
N LYS A 74 17.85 -8.52 16.25
CA LYS A 74 18.04 -9.35 17.45
C LYS A 74 19.33 -10.19 17.46
N THR A 75 19.97 -10.35 16.31
CA THR A 75 21.18 -11.19 16.13
C THR A 75 22.49 -10.40 16.07
N THR A 76 22.46 -9.10 16.41
CA THR A 76 23.64 -8.22 16.51
C THR A 76 23.68 -7.61 17.90
#